data_AF-A0AAD3DUU1-F1
#
_entry.id   AF-A0AAD3DUU1-F1
#
_cell.length_a   1.000
_cell.length_b   1.000
_cell.length_c   1.000
_cell.angle_alpha   90.00
_cell.angle_beta   90.00
_cell.angle_gamma   90.00
#
_symmetry.space_group_name_H-M   'P 1'
#
loop_
_entity.id
_entity.type
_entity.pdbx_description
1 polymer ?
#
loop_
_entity_poly.entity_id
_entity_poly.type
_entity_poly.pdbx_seq_one_letter_code
_entity_poly.pdbx_strand_id
1 'polypeptide(L)'
;MAYEDSKEGCFDFMLPKDSQLALKEAWAFAQDGMLNTEVDGTKEWDHGIFSCLNNIPLTAAVCCCPCWGSCIRYRNMEYMTGKSCEVAFVAATVTSACCLGCCHYAVVRGQFRKKYGLKGSGFTDCAFGCCLGPCALCSDTNQLMVLQGIKVPFLNLPSGAEATKTTAE
;
A
#
# COMPACT_ATOMS: atom_id res chain seq x y z
N MET A 1 2.72 1.81 26.80
CA MET A 1 3.40 3.11 27.01
C MET A 1 2.43 4.02 27.74
N ALA A 2 2.85 4.65 28.83
CA ALA A 2 2.06 5.70 29.47
C ALA A 2 2.39 7.02 28.77
N TYR A 3 1.36 7.80 28.41
CA TYR A 3 1.52 9.14 27.85
C TYR A 3 1.76 10.13 28.98
N GLU A 4 2.53 11.19 28.72
CA GLU A 4 2.70 12.26 29.69
C GLU A 4 1.38 13.01 29.92
N ASP A 5 1.11 13.42 31.15
CA ASP A 5 -0.02 14.31 31.47
C ASP A 5 0.36 15.77 31.14
N SER A 6 0.60 16.00 29.85
CA SER A 6 1.01 17.27 29.25
C SER A 6 0.23 17.52 27.96
N LYS A 7 0.30 18.74 27.42
CA LYS A 7 -0.35 19.04 26.12
C LYS A 7 0.26 18.18 25.00
N GLU A 8 1.58 18.00 25.07
CA GLU A 8 2.36 17.18 24.16
C GLU A 8 1.97 15.70 24.30
N GLY A 9 1.80 15.20 25.52
CA GLY A 9 1.33 13.83 25.77
C GLY A 9 -0.10 13.59 25.29
N CYS A 10 -1.00 14.58 25.42
CA CYS A 10 -2.34 14.54 24.83
C CYS A 10 -2.28 14.50 23.29
N PHE A 11 -1.40 15.29 22.68
CA PHE A 11 -1.20 15.27 21.23
C PHE A 11 -0.64 13.93 20.75
N ASP A 12 0.37 13.37 21.43
CA ASP A 12 0.95 12.06 21.13
C ASP A 12 -0.05 10.91 21.36
N PHE A 13 -1.00 11.07 22.28
CA PHE A 13 -2.12 10.14 22.46
C PHE A 13 -3.12 10.20 21.29
N MET A 14 -3.49 11.41 20.85
CA MET A 14 -4.43 11.59 19.72
C MET A 14 -3.81 11.22 18.37
N LEU A 15 -2.53 11.54 18.18
CA LEU A 15 -1.77 11.32 16.95
C LEU A 15 -0.47 10.60 17.30
N PRO A 16 -0.47 9.25 17.26
CA PRO A 16 0.73 8.49 17.55
C PRO A 16 1.92 8.89 16.67
N LYS A 17 3.13 8.81 17.21
CA LYS A 17 4.38 9.23 16.53
C LYS A 17 4.55 8.61 15.14
N ASP A 18 4.16 7.36 14.97
CA ASP A 18 4.19 6.68 13.66
C ASP A 18 3.26 7.34 12.63
N SER A 19 2.09 7.81 13.07
CA SER A 19 1.13 8.51 12.20
C SER A 19 1.60 9.93 11.88
N GLN A 20 2.25 10.61 12.84
CA GLN A 20 2.91 11.89 12.60
C GLN A 20 4.04 11.75 11.57
N LEU A 21 4.85 10.68 11.67
CA LEU A 21 5.91 10.39 10.70
C LEU A 21 5.33 10.10 9.32
N ALA A 22 4.32 9.23 9.23
CA ALA A 22 3.65 8.91 7.98
C ALA A 22 3.07 10.16 7.29
N LEU A 23 2.51 11.09 8.07
CA LEU A 23 2.02 12.37 7.56
C LEU A 23 3.14 13.26 7.02
N LYS A 24 4.26 13.36 7.73
CA LYS A 24 5.44 14.12 7.29
C LYS A 24 6.02 13.55 5.99
N GLU A 25 6.16 12.23 5.90
CA GLU A 25 6.65 11.56 4.70
C GLU A 25 5.72 11.74 3.51
N ALA A 26 4.40 11.60 3.73
CA ALA A 26 3.40 11.81 2.68
C ALA A 26 3.38 13.26 2.20
N TRP A 27 3.55 14.23 3.09
CA TRP A 27 3.66 15.64 2.74
C TRP A 27 4.93 15.95 1.95
N ALA A 28 6.09 15.46 2.40
CA ALA A 28 7.34 15.61 1.67
C ALA A 28 7.26 14.98 0.27
N PHE A 29 6.64 13.81 0.16
CA PHE A 29 6.35 13.20 -1.13
C PHE A 29 5.44 14.07 -1.99
N ALA A 30 4.40 14.68 -1.42
CA ALA A 30 3.51 15.57 -2.17
C ALA A 30 4.22 16.82 -2.71
N GLN A 31 5.20 17.35 -1.98
CA GLN A 31 5.98 18.53 -2.38
C GLN A 31 6.97 18.21 -3.50
N ASP A 32 7.78 17.16 -3.31
CA ASP A 32 8.95 16.92 -4.17
C ASP A 32 8.86 15.62 -4.99
N GLY A 33 8.13 14.63 -4.48
CA GLY A 33 8.06 13.28 -5.07
C GLY A 33 6.95 13.09 -6.09
N MET A 34 5.88 13.89 -6.05
CA MET A 34 4.70 13.69 -6.89
C MET A 34 5.01 13.91 -8.38
N LEU A 35 5.89 14.85 -8.72
CA LEU A 35 6.30 15.11 -10.11
C LEU A 35 7.48 14.26 -10.55
N ASN A 36 8.03 13.42 -9.66
CA ASN A 36 9.13 12.54 -10.02
C ASN A 36 8.61 11.35 -10.84
N THR A 37 8.97 11.35 -12.13
CA THR A 37 8.67 10.29 -13.09
C THR A 37 9.84 9.32 -13.30
N GLU A 38 10.93 9.45 -12.54
CA GLU A 38 12.04 8.51 -12.59
C GLU A 38 11.56 7.13 -12.18
N VAL A 39 11.97 6.13 -12.97
CA VAL A 39 11.59 4.74 -12.76
C VAL A 39 12.64 4.09 -11.88
N ASP A 40 12.24 3.71 -10.68
CA ASP A 40 13.04 2.89 -9.77
C ASP A 40 12.96 1.41 -10.20
N GLY A 41 14.02 0.64 -9.95
CA GLY A 41 14.02 -0.83 -10.07
C GLY A 41 14.12 -1.35 -11.52
N THR A 42 14.48 -2.63 -11.65
CA THR A 42 14.65 -3.32 -12.94
C THR A 42 13.76 -4.55 -13.10
N LYS A 43 13.21 -5.08 -11.99
CA LYS A 43 12.36 -6.27 -12.00
C LYS A 43 10.91 -5.87 -12.33
N GLU A 44 10.32 -6.52 -13.33
CA GLU A 44 8.89 -6.35 -13.63
C GLU A 44 8.01 -6.94 -12.52
N TRP A 45 6.80 -6.40 -12.39
CA TRP A 45 5.81 -6.93 -11.45
C TRP A 45 5.29 -8.29 -11.93
N ASP A 46 5.26 -9.27 -11.02
CA ASP A 46 4.61 -10.56 -11.28
C ASP A 46 3.08 -10.35 -11.41
N HIS A 47 2.55 -9.39 -10.64
CA HIS A 47 1.16 -8.93 -10.72
C HIS A 47 1.09 -7.41 -10.71
N GLY A 48 1.07 -6.81 -11.91
CA GLY A 48 0.92 -5.37 -12.11
C GLY A 48 -0.46 -4.84 -11.71
N ILE A 49 -0.63 -3.53 -11.73
CA ILE A 49 -1.87 -2.87 -11.26
C ILE A 49 -3.09 -3.30 -12.08
N PHE A 50 -2.93 -3.49 -13.39
CA PHE A 50 -4.02 -3.94 -14.27
C PHE A 50 -4.26 -5.46 -14.25
N SER A 51 -3.50 -6.23 -13.46
CA SER A 51 -3.68 -7.67 -13.33
C SER A 51 -4.64 -8.04 -12.18
N CYS A 52 -5.50 -7.13 -11.74
CA CYS A 52 -6.40 -7.38 -10.60
C CYS A 52 -7.28 -8.62 -10.83
N LEU A 53 -7.82 -8.78 -12.05
CA LEU A 53 -8.68 -9.91 -12.43
C LEU A 53 -7.99 -11.29 -12.45
N ASN A 54 -6.66 -11.36 -12.28
CA ASN A 54 -5.95 -12.64 -12.16
C ASN A 54 -6.35 -13.42 -10.89
N ASN A 55 -6.90 -12.72 -9.90
CA ASN A 55 -7.49 -13.31 -8.71
C ASN A 55 -8.93 -12.79 -8.57
N ILE A 56 -9.86 -13.43 -9.27
CA ILE A 56 -11.28 -13.03 -9.31
C ILE A 56 -11.90 -13.01 -7.90
N PRO A 57 -11.72 -14.05 -7.05
CA PRO A 57 -12.27 -14.01 -5.69
C PRO A 57 -11.79 -12.80 -4.90
N LEU A 58 -10.48 -12.50 -4.95
CA LEU A 58 -9.90 -11.34 -4.30
C LEU A 58 -10.45 -10.03 -4.86
N THR A 59 -10.55 -9.91 -6.19
CA THR A 59 -11.08 -8.70 -6.83
C THR A 59 -12.53 -8.46 -6.45
N ALA A 60 -13.36 -9.50 -6.48
CA ALA A 60 -14.75 -9.42 -6.03
C ALA A 60 -14.84 -9.00 -4.56
N ALA A 61 -14.00 -9.56 -3.68
CA ALA A 61 -13.97 -9.19 -2.28
C ALA A 61 -13.56 -7.71 -2.07
N VAL A 62 -12.51 -7.25 -2.76
CA VAL A 62 -12.00 -5.89 -2.63
C VAL A 62 -12.96 -4.85 -3.22
N CYS A 63 -13.55 -5.14 -4.38
CA CYS A 63 -14.46 -4.20 -5.07
C CYS A 63 -15.86 -4.17 -4.46
N CYS A 64 -16.41 -5.31 -4.03
CA CYS A 64 -17.79 -5.41 -3.56
C CYS A 64 -17.92 -5.34 -2.03
N CYS A 65 -16.82 -5.49 -1.28
CA CYS A 65 -16.82 -5.49 0.18
C CYS A 65 -15.70 -4.57 0.73
N PRO A 66 -15.92 -3.25 0.82
CA PRO A 66 -14.87 -2.29 1.16
C PRO A 66 -14.30 -2.47 2.58
N CYS A 67 -15.09 -3.00 3.52
CA CYS A 67 -14.59 -3.35 4.85
C CYS A 67 -13.57 -4.49 4.79
N TRP A 68 -13.81 -5.50 3.96
CA TRP A 68 -12.86 -6.57 3.70
C TRP A 68 -11.60 -6.03 2.98
N GLY A 69 -11.79 -5.19 1.97
CA GLY A 69 -10.68 -4.51 1.29
C GLY A 69 -9.80 -3.71 2.26
N SER A 70 -10.40 -3.06 3.26
CA SER A 70 -9.67 -2.35 4.30
C SER A 70 -8.81 -3.30 5.15
N CYS A 71 -9.37 -4.43 5.60
CA CYS A 71 -8.61 -5.44 6.34
C CYS A 71 -7.41 -5.98 5.54
N ILE A 72 -7.62 -6.26 4.24
CA ILE A 72 -6.53 -6.72 3.35
C ILE A 72 -5.48 -5.61 3.18
N ARG A 73 -5.90 -4.37 2.98
CA ARG A 73 -4.99 -3.23 2.82
C ARG A 73 -4.03 -3.07 3.99
N TYR A 74 -4.55 -3.03 5.21
CA TYR A 74 -3.70 -2.78 6.39
C TYR A 74 -2.82 -3.98 6.74
N ARG A 75 -3.31 -5.20 6.48
CA ARG A 75 -2.48 -6.40 6.54
C ARG A 75 -1.36 -6.39 5.51
N ASN A 76 -1.62 -5.96 4.28
CA ASN A 76 -0.56 -5.82 3.26
C ASN A 76 0.46 -4.76 3.66
N MET A 77 0.00 -3.61 4.19
CA MET A 77 0.89 -2.57 4.70
C MET A 77 1.77 -3.07 5.85
N GLU A 78 1.26 -3.95 6.71
CA GLU A 78 2.08 -4.62 7.72
C GLU A 78 3.22 -5.44 7.09
N TYR A 79 2.93 -6.24 6.07
CA TYR A 79 3.97 -6.99 5.35
C TYR A 79 4.96 -6.13 4.57
N MET A 80 4.53 -4.94 4.12
CA MET A 80 5.38 -4.00 3.38
C MET A 80 6.27 -3.19 4.31
N THR A 81 5.72 -2.69 5.42
CA THR A 81 6.39 -1.74 6.33
C THR A 81 7.05 -2.42 7.54
N GLY A 82 6.60 -3.63 7.90
CA GLY A 82 7.00 -4.32 9.13
C GLY A 82 6.35 -3.76 10.40
N LYS A 83 5.44 -2.78 10.29
CA LYS A 83 4.65 -2.25 11.42
C LYS A 83 3.35 -3.03 11.55
N SER A 84 2.75 -3.11 12.73
CA SER A 84 1.49 -3.82 12.91
C SER A 84 0.35 -3.22 12.07
N CYS A 85 -0.65 -4.02 11.72
CA CYS A 85 -1.79 -3.56 10.92
C CYS A 85 -2.56 -2.40 11.58
N GLU A 86 -2.60 -2.31 12.91
CA GLU A 86 -3.24 -1.21 13.64
C GLU A 86 -2.46 0.10 13.45
N VAL A 87 -1.13 0.03 13.51
CA VAL A 87 -0.28 1.21 13.25
C VAL A 87 -0.46 1.67 11.81
N ALA A 88 -0.49 0.74 10.85
CA ALA A 88 -0.76 1.04 9.44
C ALA A 88 -2.15 1.67 9.25
N PHE A 89 -3.17 1.15 9.95
CA PHE A 89 -4.53 1.70 9.92
C PHE A 89 -4.58 3.15 10.40
N VAL A 90 -4.01 3.44 11.58
CA VAL A 90 -4.05 4.81 12.14
C VAL A 90 -3.24 5.76 11.25
N ALA A 91 -2.06 5.36 10.78
CA ALA A 91 -1.24 6.17 9.88
C ALA A 91 -1.97 6.50 8.58
N ALA A 92 -2.58 5.51 7.93
CA ALA A 92 -3.36 5.72 6.72
C ALA A 92 -4.61 6.57 6.96
N THR A 93 -5.26 6.42 8.11
CA THR A 93 -6.44 7.22 8.47
C THR A 93 -6.08 8.69 8.66
N VAL A 94 -5.02 8.97 9.43
CA VAL A 94 -4.53 10.34 9.68
C VAL A 94 -4.08 11.01 8.37
N THR A 95 -3.30 10.31 7.55
CA THR A 95 -2.85 10.86 6.26
C THR A 95 -4.02 11.08 5.29
N SER A 96 -5.00 10.18 5.26
CA SER A 96 -6.20 10.34 4.44
C SER A 96 -7.06 11.52 4.90
N ALA A 97 -7.18 11.75 6.21
CA ALA A 97 -7.89 12.91 6.77
C ALA A 97 -7.25 14.26 6.34
N CYS A 98 -5.95 14.25 6.04
CA CYS A 98 -5.22 15.39 5.49
C CYS A 98 -5.16 15.41 3.95
N CYS A 99 -5.97 14.60 3.25
CA CYS A 99 -5.95 14.45 1.79
C CYS A 99 -4.63 13.91 1.20
N LEU A 100 -3.79 13.29 2.02
CA LEU A 100 -2.49 12.73 1.63
C LEU A 100 -2.48 11.20 1.58
N GLY A 101 -3.65 10.56 1.57
CA GLY A 101 -3.77 9.09 1.59
C GLY A 101 -3.10 8.41 0.39
N CYS A 102 -3.24 8.98 -0.82
CA CYS A 102 -2.57 8.48 -2.02
C CYS A 102 -1.05 8.70 -1.99
N CYS A 103 -0.60 9.81 -1.40
CA CYS A 103 0.82 10.10 -1.19
C CYS A 103 1.43 9.12 -0.18
N HIS A 104 0.74 8.86 0.93
CA HIS A 104 1.14 7.87 1.91
C HIS A 104 1.23 6.47 1.28
N TYR A 105 0.23 6.08 0.49
CA TYR A 105 0.27 4.84 -0.28
C TYR A 105 1.48 4.77 -1.21
N ALA A 106 1.78 5.84 -1.95
CA ALA A 106 2.93 5.92 -2.84
C ALA A 106 4.26 5.76 -2.10
N VAL A 107 4.40 6.38 -0.91
CA VAL A 107 5.57 6.20 -0.04
C VAL A 107 5.75 4.73 0.37
N VAL A 108 4.68 4.10 0.88
CA VAL A 108 4.72 2.69 1.31
C VAL A 108 5.02 1.76 0.13
N ARG A 109 4.35 1.95 -1.01
CA ARG A 109 4.58 1.14 -2.21
C ARG A 109 5.97 1.38 -2.80
N GLY A 110 6.50 2.59 -2.70
CA GLY A 110 7.87 2.94 -3.06
C GLY A 110 8.91 2.20 -2.22
N GLN A 111 8.72 2.13 -0.90
CA GLN A 111 9.57 1.32 -0.02
C GLN A 111 9.48 -0.17 -0.37
N PHE A 112 8.28 -0.67 -0.65
CA PHE A 112 8.07 -2.05 -1.10
C PHE A 112 8.78 -2.34 -2.43
N ARG A 113 8.72 -1.44 -3.42
CA ARG A 113 9.46 -1.58 -4.67
C ARG A 113 10.95 -1.61 -4.46
N LYS A 114 11.49 -0.67 -3.67
CA LYS A 114 12.93 -0.60 -3.35
C LYS A 114 13.41 -1.88 -2.68
N LYS A 115 12.60 -2.46 -1.77
CA LYS A 115 12.91 -3.72 -1.08
C LYS A 115 13.04 -4.92 -2.03
N TYR A 116 12.26 -4.96 -3.12
CA TYR A 116 12.20 -6.10 -4.05
C TYR A 116 12.75 -5.80 -5.45
N GLY A 117 13.35 -4.62 -5.66
CA GLY A 117 13.88 -4.18 -6.95
C GLY A 117 12.81 -4.01 -8.04
N LEU A 118 11.55 -3.80 -7.66
CA LEU A 118 10.41 -3.75 -8.59
C LEU A 118 10.38 -2.42 -9.33
N LYS A 119 10.03 -2.49 -10.63
CA LYS A 119 9.97 -1.35 -11.53
C LYS A 119 8.80 -0.42 -11.22
N GLY A 120 9.00 0.89 -11.20
CA GLY A 120 7.91 1.86 -11.11
C GLY A 120 8.34 3.22 -10.55
N SER A 121 7.45 4.21 -10.59
CA SER A 121 7.71 5.57 -10.11
C SER A 121 6.72 5.99 -9.02
N GLY A 122 7.14 6.92 -8.16
CA GLY A 122 6.27 7.48 -7.13
C GLY A 122 5.00 8.12 -7.71
N PHE A 123 5.14 8.87 -8.80
CA PHE A 123 4.00 9.46 -9.51
C PHE A 123 2.96 8.40 -9.90
N THR A 124 3.40 7.30 -10.53
CA THR A 124 2.50 6.23 -10.95
C THR A 124 1.79 5.59 -9.76
N ASP A 125 2.47 5.35 -8.64
CA ASP A 125 1.80 4.78 -7.47
C ASP A 125 0.76 5.71 -6.86
N CYS A 126 1.06 7.01 -6.81
CA CYS A 126 0.14 8.01 -6.28
C CYS A 126 -1.11 8.10 -7.16
N ALA A 127 -0.92 8.16 -8.48
CA ALA A 127 -2.02 8.18 -9.45
C ALA A 127 -2.88 6.92 -9.37
N PHE A 128 -2.26 5.74 -9.35
CA PHE A 128 -3.00 4.48 -9.26
C PHE A 128 -3.60 4.22 -7.88
N GLY A 129 -2.96 4.65 -6.79
CA GLY A 129 -3.53 4.61 -5.46
C GLY A 129 -4.78 5.49 -5.34
N CYS A 130 -4.80 6.63 -6.03
CA CYS A 130 -5.94 7.54 -6.09
C CYS A 130 -7.08 7.02 -6.98
N CYS A 131 -6.76 6.59 -8.20
CA CYS A 131 -7.78 6.30 -9.23
C CYS A 131 -8.13 4.81 -9.36
N LEU A 132 -7.23 3.91 -8.98
CA LEU A 132 -7.33 2.46 -9.17
C LEU A 132 -7.13 1.69 -7.85
N GLY A 133 -7.52 2.28 -6.71
CA GLY A 133 -7.30 1.73 -5.37
C GLY A 133 -7.63 0.23 -5.20
N PRO A 134 -8.77 -0.27 -5.71
CA PRO A 134 -9.09 -1.71 -5.68
C PRO A 134 -8.07 -2.58 -6.43
N CYS A 135 -7.74 -2.20 -7.67
CA CYS A 135 -6.80 -2.97 -8.48
C CYS A 135 -5.36 -2.86 -8.00
N ALA A 136 -4.96 -1.69 -7.47
CA ALA A 136 -3.69 -1.50 -6.79
C ALA A 136 -3.57 -2.40 -5.56
N LEU A 137 -4.64 -2.53 -4.77
CA LEU A 137 -4.70 -3.45 -3.63
C LEU A 137 -4.61 -4.93 -4.05
N CYS A 138 -5.29 -5.33 -5.14
CA CYS A 138 -5.17 -6.68 -5.67
C CYS A 138 -3.75 -6.98 -6.16
N SER A 139 -3.12 -6.03 -6.88
CA SER A 139 -1.72 -6.11 -7.31
C SER A 139 -0.78 -6.31 -6.13
N ASP A 140 -0.90 -5.48 -5.08
CA ASP A 140 -0.11 -5.58 -3.86
C ASP A 140 -0.27 -6.94 -3.17
N THR A 141 -1.52 -7.39 -3.02
CA THR A 141 -1.84 -8.65 -2.35
C THR A 141 -1.25 -9.83 -3.11
N ASN A 142 -1.48 -9.91 -4.41
CA ASN A 142 -0.98 -11.01 -5.24
C ASN A 142 0.55 -11.00 -5.31
N GLN A 143 1.18 -9.82 -5.40
CA GLN A 143 2.63 -9.69 -5.37
C GLN A 143 3.22 -10.16 -4.03
N LEU A 144 2.58 -9.83 -2.90
CA LEU A 144 2.98 -10.34 -1.58
C LEU A 144 2.78 -11.86 -1.45
N MET A 145 1.72 -12.43 -2.04
CA MET A 145 1.52 -13.89 -2.07
C MET A 145 2.70 -14.59 -2.76
N VAL A 146 3.18 -14.04 -3.88
CA VAL A 146 4.32 -14.60 -4.62
C VAL A 146 5.64 -14.39 -3.88
N LEU A 147 5.90 -13.19 -3.37
CA LEU A 147 7.21 -12.84 -2.78
C LEU A 147 7.41 -13.34 -1.35
N GLN A 148 6.34 -13.35 -0.54
CA GLN A 148 6.40 -13.67 0.89
C GLN A 148 5.56 -14.91 1.26
N GLY A 149 4.82 -15.50 0.32
CA GLY A 149 4.00 -16.68 0.60
C GLY A 149 2.80 -16.40 1.51
N ILE A 150 2.35 -15.14 1.62
CA ILE A 150 1.21 -14.79 2.47
C ILE A 150 -0.05 -15.48 1.95
N LYS A 151 -0.96 -15.83 2.87
CA LYS A 151 -2.25 -16.42 2.54
C LYS A 151 -3.40 -15.55 3.02
N VAL A 152 -4.37 -15.35 2.14
CA VAL A 152 -5.66 -14.73 2.45
C VAL A 152 -6.72 -15.84 2.41
N PRO A 153 -7.42 -16.12 3.53
CA PRO A 153 -8.42 -17.19 3.57
C PRO A 153 -9.42 -17.05 2.42
N PHE A 154 -9.61 -18.14 1.65
CA PHE A 154 -10.53 -18.24 0.50
C PHE A 154 -10.22 -17.34 -0.71
N LEU A 155 -9.19 -16.48 -0.65
CA LEU A 155 -8.89 -15.47 -1.68
C LEU A 155 -7.46 -15.59 -2.23
N ASN A 156 -6.86 -16.77 -2.15
CA ASN A 156 -5.51 -17.00 -2.67
C ASN A 156 -5.51 -17.11 -4.19
N LEU A 157 -4.34 -16.87 -4.79
CA LEU A 157 -4.11 -17.16 -6.20
C LEU A 157 -4.45 -18.64 -6.52
N PRO A 158 -5.04 -18.93 -7.69
CA PRO A 158 -5.26 -20.30 -8.13
C PRO A 158 -3.94 -21.07 -8.18
N SER A 159 -3.97 -22.35 -7.82
CA SER A 159 -2.80 -23.23 -7.95
C SER A 159 -2.40 -23.31 -9.44
N GLY A 160 -1.23 -22.74 -9.78
CA GLY A 160 -0.73 -22.69 -11.16
C GLY A 160 -1.05 -21.40 -11.93
N ALA A 161 -1.56 -20.35 -11.29
CA ALA A 161 -1.67 -19.03 -11.91
C ALA A 161 -0.26 -18.44 -12.12
N GLU A 162 0.32 -18.66 -13.29
CA GLU A 162 1.56 -17.98 -13.70
C GLU A 162 1.32 -16.47 -13.82
N ALA A 163 2.30 -15.68 -13.37
CA ALA A 163 2.37 -14.24 -13.55
C ALA A 163 2.13 -13.89 -15.02
N THR A 164 0.96 -13.31 -15.34
CA THR A 164 0.68 -12.84 -16.69
C THR A 164 1.52 -11.57 -16.89
N LYS A 165 2.71 -11.74 -17.46
CA LYS A 165 3.59 -10.62 -17.84
C LYS A 165 2.78 -9.70 -18.74
N THR A 166 2.35 -8.57 -18.21
CA THR A 166 1.68 -7.55 -19.01
C THR A 166 2.77 -6.84 -19.79
N THR A 167 3.09 -7.35 -20.98
CA THR A 167 3.86 -6.62 -21.98
C THR A 167 3.00 -5.48 -22.47
N ALA A 168 3.13 -4.32 -21.82
CA ALA A 168 2.72 -3.07 -22.43
C ALA A 168 3.91 -2.59 -23.29
N GLU A 169 3.80 -2.81 -24.61
CA GLU A 169 4.50 -2.01 -25.62
C GLU A 169 3.94 -0.57 -25.65
#